data_AF-A0A1G5FVZ7-F1
#
_entry.id   AF-A0A1G5FVZ7-F1
#
_cell.length_a   1.000
_cell.length_b   1.000
_cell.length_c   1.000
_cell.angle_alpha   90.00
_cell.angle_beta   90.00
_cell.angle_gamma   90.00
#
_symmetry.space_group_name_H-M   'P 1'
#
loop_
_entity.id
_entity.type
_entity.pdbx_description
1 polymer ?
#
loop_
_entity_poly.entity_id
_entity_poly.type
_entity_poly.pdbx_seq_one_letter_code
_entity_poly.pdbx_strand_id
1 'polypeptide(L)'
;RVPAAFNNIVGYKPTKGWLSTRGVVPVCRSLDCVSIFAFTAEDAKRVLALTAGYDPEDIYSRKREGTAYDIDAQRFYFGIPRKDQLLFFGNSEGGSLFDAAVAKLQSLGGEIVEIDFAPFLEAARMLYEGPWVAERYAAIQPFFEQHSDQIMSPVREIITCAQGYGAADVFNGVYNLRRLKHQADQVWTKVDCLLTPTAGTLYTIEAMQRNPIQLNAHLGYYTNFMNLLDYCAVAVPAGFQKDGMPFGITLVATAHQDESLLRLAEHLQQAHGLSLGATGIPLPLPASEEESSAPPAQKRAAQSGQVRVAVCGAHLSGLPLNDQLTRRKGHFIRNTTTSEDYKFYALPGDPPHRPGLVRVDGKGRGAAIEVEVWELPMHEFGSFVADIPPPLGIGTVSLADGELVQGFLCEHYAVVNAVDISRFGGWRSYLKQPANS
;
A
#
# COMPACT_ATOMS: atom_id res chain seq x y z
N ARG A 1 -14.25 -5.47 8.07
CA ARG A 1 -13.42 -6.60 7.61
C ARG A 1 -14.17 -7.92 7.77
N VAL A 2 -14.28 -8.54 8.96
CA VAL A 2 -15.01 -9.83 9.14
C VAL A 2 -16.43 -9.82 8.55
N PRO A 3 -17.29 -8.80 8.79
CA PRO A 3 -18.62 -8.80 8.18
C PRO A 3 -18.59 -8.75 6.66
N ALA A 4 -17.56 -8.17 6.04
CA ALA A 4 -17.45 -8.12 4.59
C ALA A 4 -17.22 -9.50 3.99
N ALA A 5 -16.30 -10.27 4.57
CA ALA A 5 -16.03 -11.64 4.15
C ALA A 5 -17.26 -12.54 4.30
N PHE A 6 -18.06 -12.35 5.35
CA PHE A 6 -19.27 -13.15 5.59
C PHE A 6 -20.47 -12.77 4.72
N ASN A 7 -20.39 -11.65 3.99
CA ASN A 7 -21.51 -11.15 3.18
C ASN A 7 -21.15 -10.95 1.70
N ASN A 8 -19.99 -11.47 1.26
CA ASN A 8 -19.52 -11.32 -0.14
C ASN A 8 -19.46 -9.84 -0.59
N ILE A 9 -19.01 -8.94 0.28
CA ILE A 9 -18.84 -7.51 -0.01
C ILE A 9 -17.41 -7.04 0.27
N VAL A 10 -17.08 -5.82 -0.12
CA VAL A 10 -15.82 -5.17 0.20
C VAL A 10 -15.93 -4.48 1.56
N GLY A 11 -14.90 -4.65 2.40
CA GLY A 11 -14.79 -3.99 3.70
C GLY A 11 -13.47 -3.26 3.82
N TYR A 12 -13.49 -1.96 3.51
CA TYR A 12 -12.31 -1.10 3.55
C TYR A 12 -12.15 -0.44 4.93
N LYS A 13 -10.98 -0.64 5.53
CA LYS A 13 -10.53 -0.05 6.78
C LYS A 13 -9.40 0.94 6.48
N PRO A 14 -9.70 2.25 6.45
CA PRO A 14 -8.71 3.27 6.14
C PRO A 14 -7.54 3.30 7.12
N THR A 15 -6.46 3.93 6.70
CA THR A 15 -5.44 4.50 7.57
C THR A 15 -6.11 5.31 8.68
N LYS A 16 -5.70 5.04 9.93
CA LYS A 16 -6.31 5.64 11.11
C LYS A 16 -6.27 7.18 11.01
N GLY A 17 -7.36 7.85 11.34
CA GLY A 17 -7.45 9.31 11.29
C GLY A 17 -7.71 9.94 9.92
N TRP A 18 -7.77 9.16 8.82
CA TRP A 18 -8.19 9.70 7.51
C TRP A 18 -9.68 10.06 7.46
N LEU A 19 -10.50 9.33 8.21
CA LEU A 19 -11.89 9.65 8.46
C LEU A 19 -12.00 10.11 9.92
N SER A 20 -12.58 11.30 10.12
CA SER A 20 -12.86 11.82 11.46
C SER A 20 -13.80 10.87 12.22
N THR A 21 -13.50 10.70 13.50
CA THR A 21 -14.35 9.98 14.46
C THR A 21 -15.26 10.93 15.25
N ARG A 22 -15.28 12.22 14.91
CA ARG A 22 -16.17 13.19 15.54
C ARG A 22 -17.64 12.82 15.29
N GLY A 23 -18.41 12.69 16.37
CA GLY A 23 -19.80 12.22 16.33
C GLY A 23 -19.95 10.70 16.39
N VAL A 24 -18.85 9.93 16.51
CA VAL A 24 -18.87 8.50 16.77
C VAL A 24 -18.59 8.27 18.26
N VAL A 25 -19.38 7.41 18.90
CA VAL A 25 -19.14 7.03 20.30
C VAL A 25 -17.83 6.23 20.37
N PRO A 26 -16.83 6.65 21.18
CA PRO A 26 -15.55 5.97 21.23
C PRO A 26 -15.67 4.57 21.83
N VAL A 27 -14.90 3.64 21.29
CA VAL A 27 -14.73 2.28 21.82
C VAL A 27 -13.29 2.11 22.28
N CYS A 28 -12.34 2.19 21.37
CA CYS A 28 -10.93 2.30 21.69
C CYS A 28 -10.43 3.54 20.97
N ARG A 29 -10.61 4.73 21.56
CA ARG A 29 -10.48 6.01 20.87
C ARG A 29 -9.15 6.16 20.11
N SER A 30 -8.05 5.65 20.68
CA SER A 30 -6.74 5.69 20.02
C SER A 30 -6.57 4.75 18.81
N LEU A 31 -7.51 3.83 18.59
CA LEU A 31 -7.50 2.78 17.58
C LEU A 31 -8.71 2.85 16.63
N ASP A 32 -9.76 3.58 16.99
CA ASP A 32 -11.02 3.60 16.26
C ASP A 32 -10.81 4.12 14.83
N CYS A 33 -11.51 3.49 13.90
CA CYS A 33 -11.53 3.87 12.49
C CYS A 33 -12.97 3.74 11.99
N VAL A 34 -13.54 4.81 11.47
CA VAL A 34 -14.71 4.69 10.59
C VAL A 34 -14.27 3.86 9.37
N SER A 35 -15.12 2.94 8.92
CA SER A 35 -14.81 2.01 7.83
C SER A 35 -15.94 1.99 6.81
N ILE A 36 -15.64 1.55 5.60
CA ILE A 36 -16.56 1.60 4.46
C ILE A 36 -16.89 0.17 4.03
N PHE A 37 -18.17 -0.16 3.99
CA PHE A 37 -18.67 -1.31 3.25
C PHE A 37 -19.17 -0.85 1.89
N ALA A 38 -18.84 -1.60 0.85
CA ALA A 38 -19.29 -1.35 -0.51
C ALA A 38 -19.39 -2.67 -1.29
N PHE A 39 -20.11 -2.68 -2.40
CA PHE A 39 -20.11 -3.84 -3.29
C PHE A 39 -18.80 -3.95 -4.07
N THR A 40 -18.15 -2.83 -4.38
CA THR A 40 -16.90 -2.80 -5.13
C THR A 40 -15.81 -2.02 -4.40
N ALA A 41 -14.55 -2.33 -4.70
CA ALA A 41 -13.41 -1.55 -4.19
C ALA A 41 -13.40 -0.13 -4.79
N GLU A 42 -13.88 0.01 -6.02
CA GLU A 42 -14.06 1.31 -6.68
C GLU A 42 -15.06 2.20 -5.92
N ASP A 43 -16.22 1.65 -5.54
CA ASP A 43 -17.21 2.38 -4.73
C ASP A 43 -16.63 2.77 -3.37
N ALA A 44 -15.87 1.88 -2.72
CA ALA A 44 -15.18 2.22 -1.48
C ALA A 44 -14.18 3.38 -1.66
N LYS A 45 -13.46 3.40 -2.79
CA LYS A 45 -12.56 4.50 -3.16
C LYS A 45 -13.30 5.81 -3.41
N ARG A 46 -14.46 5.77 -4.08
CA ARG A 46 -15.33 6.94 -4.33
C ARG A 46 -15.85 7.53 -3.01
N VAL A 47 -16.33 6.68 -2.10
CA VAL A 47 -16.76 7.12 -0.76
C VAL A 47 -15.59 7.75 -0.01
N LEU A 48 -14.42 7.11 0.00
CA LEU A 48 -13.21 7.65 0.63
C LEU A 48 -12.88 9.06 0.12
N ALA A 49 -12.92 9.28 -1.20
CA ALA A 49 -12.62 10.57 -1.79
C ALA A 49 -13.57 11.69 -1.31
N LEU A 50 -14.82 11.36 -1.00
CA LEU A 50 -15.83 12.29 -0.50
C LEU A 50 -15.71 12.54 1.01
N THR A 51 -15.33 11.52 1.78
CA THR A 51 -15.41 11.56 3.25
C THR A 51 -14.08 11.80 3.94
N ALA A 52 -12.95 11.53 3.27
CA ALA A 52 -11.64 11.68 3.87
C ALA A 52 -11.21 13.14 3.94
N GLY A 53 -10.85 13.60 5.13
CA GLY A 53 -10.47 14.98 5.38
C GLY A 53 -9.88 15.14 6.78
N TYR A 54 -8.93 16.06 6.89
CA TYR A 54 -8.39 16.44 8.20
C TYR A 54 -9.45 17.23 8.98
N ASP A 55 -9.75 16.76 10.17
CA ASP A 55 -10.66 17.41 11.11
C ASP A 55 -9.85 17.92 12.30
N PRO A 56 -9.66 19.26 12.45
CA PRO A 56 -8.87 19.80 13.54
C PRO A 56 -9.51 19.61 14.92
N GLU A 57 -10.79 19.24 15.01
CA GLU A 57 -11.48 18.98 16.28
C GLU A 57 -11.44 17.50 16.70
N ASP A 58 -10.98 16.60 15.83
CA ASP A 58 -10.69 15.21 16.19
C ASP A 58 -9.18 15.04 16.47
N ILE A 59 -8.86 14.79 17.74
CA ILE A 59 -7.49 14.63 18.24
C ILE A 59 -6.70 13.47 17.60
N TYR A 60 -7.39 12.52 16.94
CA TYR A 60 -6.74 11.43 16.21
C TYR A 60 -6.83 11.59 14.69
N SER A 61 -7.41 12.68 14.18
CA SER A 61 -7.42 12.97 12.76
C SER A 61 -6.01 13.23 12.24
N ARG A 62 -5.73 12.72 11.03
CA ARG A 62 -4.45 12.90 10.35
C ARG A 62 -4.68 13.47 8.97
N LYS A 63 -3.80 14.39 8.56
CA LYS A 63 -3.74 14.81 7.16
C LYS A 63 -3.36 13.61 6.28
N ARG A 64 -3.98 13.53 5.11
CA ARG A 64 -3.61 12.53 4.11
C ARG A 64 -2.24 12.87 3.54
N GLU A 65 -1.29 11.99 3.78
CA GLU A 65 -0.03 11.96 3.06
C GLU A 65 -0.21 11.15 1.75
N GLY A 66 0.59 11.47 0.74
CA GLY A 66 0.65 10.66 -0.48
C GLY A 66 1.18 9.24 -0.18
N THR A 67 0.85 8.28 -1.04
CA THR A 67 1.35 6.90 -0.94
C THR A 67 2.88 6.92 -1.02
N ALA A 68 3.55 6.18 -0.13
CA ALA A 68 5.02 6.14 -0.10
C ALA A 68 5.60 5.43 -1.33
N TYR A 69 4.89 4.43 -1.83
CA TYR A 69 5.19 3.67 -3.05
C TYR A 69 3.88 3.27 -3.74
N ASP A 70 3.89 3.05 -5.04
CA ASP A 70 2.75 2.44 -5.74
C ASP A 70 2.89 0.92 -5.71
N ILE A 71 1.78 0.22 -5.43
CA ILE A 71 1.74 -1.24 -5.58
C ILE A 71 1.48 -1.50 -7.06
N ASP A 72 2.54 -1.81 -7.81
CA ASP A 72 2.41 -2.07 -9.23
C ASP A 72 1.61 -3.35 -9.45
N ALA A 73 0.36 -3.19 -9.88
CA ALA A 73 -0.55 -4.29 -10.10
C ALA A 73 -0.09 -5.29 -11.19
N GLN A 74 0.96 -4.98 -11.96
CA GLN A 74 1.55 -5.90 -12.92
C GLN A 74 2.72 -6.71 -12.32
N ARG A 75 3.34 -6.22 -11.25
CA ARG A 75 4.43 -6.91 -10.56
C ARG A 75 4.62 -6.36 -9.14
N PHE A 76 4.36 -7.18 -8.15
CA PHE A 76 4.46 -6.81 -6.74
C PHE A 76 4.77 -8.03 -5.86
N TYR A 77 5.32 -7.81 -4.68
CA TYR A 77 5.56 -8.86 -3.69
C TYR A 77 4.46 -8.83 -2.62
N PHE A 78 3.88 -9.99 -2.31
CA PHE A 78 2.88 -10.09 -1.24
C PHE A 78 3.26 -11.14 -0.20
N GLY A 79 3.17 -10.74 1.07
CA GLY A 79 3.50 -11.59 2.20
C GLY A 79 2.31 -12.44 2.64
N ILE A 80 2.52 -13.74 2.85
CA ILE A 80 1.55 -14.62 3.50
C ILE A 80 2.12 -15.21 4.80
N PRO A 81 1.29 -15.46 5.83
CA PRO A 81 1.74 -16.20 7.00
C PRO A 81 2.29 -17.58 6.62
N ARG A 82 3.32 -18.04 7.34
CA ARG A 82 3.79 -19.42 7.23
C ARG A 82 2.65 -20.41 7.50
N LYS A 83 2.75 -21.60 6.91
CA LYS A 83 1.70 -22.63 6.95
C LYS A 83 1.28 -23.04 8.37
N ASP A 84 2.23 -23.08 9.31
CA ASP A 84 1.99 -23.40 10.73
C ASP A 84 1.29 -22.26 11.50
N GLN A 85 1.23 -21.07 10.92
CA GLN A 85 0.57 -19.88 11.46
C GLN A 85 -0.79 -19.60 10.77
N LEU A 86 -1.21 -20.47 9.84
CA LEU A 86 -2.52 -20.43 9.21
C LEU A 86 -3.50 -21.33 9.96
N LEU A 87 -4.32 -20.72 10.82
CA LEU A 87 -5.38 -21.39 11.57
C LEU A 87 -6.76 -21.19 10.94
N PHE A 88 -7.48 -22.30 10.75
CA PHE A 88 -8.85 -22.34 10.21
C PHE A 88 -9.88 -22.91 11.20
N PHE A 89 -9.48 -23.20 12.43
CA PHE A 89 -10.38 -23.54 13.55
C PHE A 89 -11.44 -24.62 13.22
N GLY A 90 -11.04 -25.66 12.47
CA GLY A 90 -11.92 -26.76 12.06
C GLY A 90 -12.63 -26.56 10.73
N ASN A 91 -12.49 -25.41 10.06
CA ASN A 91 -12.91 -25.24 8.67
C ASN A 91 -11.95 -25.99 7.74
N SER A 92 -12.44 -27.10 7.16
CA SER A 92 -11.67 -27.95 6.26
C SER A 92 -11.47 -27.36 4.85
N GLU A 93 -12.32 -26.41 4.43
CA GLU A 93 -12.25 -25.78 3.11
C GLU A 93 -11.43 -24.49 3.11
N GLY A 94 -11.30 -23.83 4.27
CA GLY A 94 -10.64 -22.53 4.41
C GLY A 94 -9.21 -22.48 3.86
N GLY A 95 -8.42 -23.53 4.10
CA GLY A 95 -7.06 -23.63 3.55
C GLY A 95 -7.05 -23.65 2.02
N SER A 96 -7.90 -24.48 1.41
CA SER A 96 -7.98 -24.57 -0.06
C SER A 96 -8.49 -23.29 -0.72
N LEU A 97 -9.42 -22.58 -0.07
CA LEU A 97 -9.93 -21.29 -0.55
C LEU A 97 -8.88 -20.19 -0.42
N PHE A 98 -8.06 -20.22 0.64
CA PHE A 98 -6.93 -19.32 0.78
C PHE A 98 -5.86 -19.58 -0.28
N ASP A 99 -5.49 -20.85 -0.51
CA ASP A 99 -4.53 -21.24 -1.55
C ASP A 99 -5.00 -20.81 -2.96
N ALA A 100 -6.30 -20.95 -3.24
CA ALA A 100 -6.89 -20.47 -4.49
C ALA A 100 -6.79 -18.93 -4.64
N ALA A 101 -6.96 -18.19 -3.55
CA ALA A 101 -6.82 -16.74 -3.54
C ALA A 101 -5.35 -16.30 -3.72
N VAL A 102 -4.40 -17.03 -3.12
CA VAL A 102 -2.95 -16.85 -3.34
C VAL A 102 -2.61 -17.07 -4.81
N ALA A 103 -3.07 -18.18 -5.40
CA ALA A 103 -2.86 -18.46 -6.83
C ALA A 103 -3.47 -17.39 -7.74
N LYS A 104 -4.60 -16.80 -7.33
CA LYS A 104 -5.23 -15.68 -8.04
C LYS A 104 -4.34 -14.44 -8.03
N LEU A 105 -3.78 -14.05 -6.87
CA LEU A 105 -2.79 -12.96 -6.81
C LEU A 105 -1.56 -13.22 -7.68
N GLN A 106 -1.05 -14.46 -7.68
CA GLN A 106 0.09 -14.82 -8.54
C GLN A 106 -0.24 -14.65 -10.03
N SER A 107 -1.46 -15.00 -10.45
CA SER A 107 -1.91 -14.80 -11.84
C SER A 107 -2.02 -13.33 -12.25
N LEU A 108 -2.09 -12.41 -11.28
CA LEU A 108 -2.07 -10.97 -11.49
C LEU A 108 -0.65 -10.38 -11.46
N GLY A 109 0.39 -11.20 -11.40
CA GLY A 109 1.79 -10.75 -11.35
C GLY A 109 2.36 -10.64 -9.93
N GLY A 110 1.64 -11.13 -8.92
CA GLY A 110 2.12 -11.17 -7.54
C GLY A 110 3.20 -12.25 -7.33
N GLU A 111 4.29 -11.89 -6.68
CA GLU A 111 5.33 -12.82 -6.20
C GLU A 111 5.13 -13.07 -4.69
N ILE A 112 4.96 -14.34 -4.31
CA ILE A 112 4.66 -14.72 -2.93
C ILE A 112 5.92 -14.70 -2.06
N VAL A 113 5.78 -14.18 -0.84
CA VAL A 113 6.82 -14.23 0.19
C VAL A 113 6.21 -14.82 1.47
N GLU A 114 6.75 -15.92 1.98
CA GLU A 114 6.36 -16.42 3.29
C GLU A 114 6.97 -15.54 4.39
N ILE A 115 6.16 -15.13 5.35
CA ILE A 115 6.56 -14.22 6.43
C ILE A 115 6.27 -14.82 7.80
N ASP A 116 7.13 -14.50 8.77
CA ASP A 116 6.83 -14.80 10.16
C ASP A 116 5.73 -13.86 10.68
N PHE A 117 4.55 -14.43 10.89
CA PHE A 117 3.36 -13.70 11.31
C PHE A 117 3.25 -13.57 12.84
N ALA A 118 4.18 -14.15 13.61
CA ALA A 118 4.12 -14.13 15.07
C ALA A 118 4.05 -12.73 15.70
N PRO A 119 4.81 -11.71 15.25
CA PRO A 119 4.71 -10.36 15.82
C PRO A 119 3.32 -9.72 15.63
N PHE A 120 2.67 -10.00 14.50
CA PHE A 120 1.31 -9.54 14.22
C PHE A 120 0.29 -10.23 15.12
N LEU A 121 0.44 -11.54 15.32
CA LEU A 121 -0.42 -12.32 16.22
C LEU A 121 -0.24 -11.92 17.69
N GLU A 122 0.98 -11.66 18.12
CA GLU A 122 1.28 -11.11 19.45
C GLU A 122 0.60 -9.75 19.66
N ALA A 123 0.74 -8.83 18.69
CA ALA A 123 0.06 -7.55 18.76
C ALA A 123 -1.47 -7.69 18.76
N ALA A 124 -2.02 -8.60 17.96
CA ALA A 124 -3.45 -8.89 17.92
C ALA A 124 -4.00 -9.36 19.29
N ARG A 125 -3.25 -10.18 20.04
CA ARG A 125 -3.65 -10.63 21.38
C ARG A 125 -3.71 -9.49 22.39
N MET A 126 -2.80 -8.52 22.29
CA MET A 126 -2.75 -7.36 23.19
C MET A 126 -4.03 -6.50 23.18
N LEU A 127 -4.88 -6.61 22.14
CA LEU A 127 -6.15 -5.89 22.10
C LEU A 127 -7.11 -6.31 23.23
N TYR A 128 -7.04 -7.57 23.66
CA TYR A 128 -7.90 -8.14 24.71
C TYR A 128 -7.12 -8.62 25.93
N GLU A 129 -5.90 -9.14 25.75
CA GLU A 129 -4.99 -9.58 26.82
C GLU A 129 -4.10 -8.44 27.35
N GLY A 130 -4.22 -7.23 26.76
CA GLY A 130 -3.47 -6.05 27.14
C GLY A 130 -4.36 -4.91 27.61
N PRO A 131 -3.75 -3.76 27.94
CA PRO A 131 -4.42 -2.66 28.62
C PRO A 131 -5.41 -1.87 27.74
N TRP A 132 -5.53 -2.15 26.43
CA TRP A 132 -6.43 -1.41 25.52
C TRP A 132 -7.91 -1.58 25.83
N VAL A 133 -8.29 -2.66 26.54
CA VAL A 133 -9.66 -2.80 27.07
C VAL A 133 -10.03 -1.65 28.01
N ALA A 134 -9.04 -1.01 28.65
CA ALA A 134 -9.25 0.16 29.49
C ALA A 134 -9.73 1.40 28.72
N GLU A 135 -9.46 1.52 27.41
CA GLU A 135 -10.08 2.60 26.62
C GLU A 135 -11.59 2.43 26.47
N ARG A 136 -12.08 1.18 26.41
CA ARG A 136 -13.53 0.90 26.37
C ARG A 136 -14.17 1.32 27.69
N TYR A 137 -13.54 0.96 28.80
CA TYR A 137 -13.99 1.39 30.11
C TYR A 137 -13.98 2.91 30.23
N ALA A 138 -12.85 3.57 29.89
CA ALA A 138 -12.73 5.03 29.97
C ALA A 138 -13.76 5.77 29.11
N ALA A 139 -14.11 5.23 27.94
CA ALA A 139 -15.11 5.82 27.04
C ALA A 139 -16.53 5.88 27.66
N ILE A 140 -16.88 4.91 28.52
CA ILE A 140 -18.22 4.79 29.10
C ILE A 140 -18.22 4.73 30.63
N GLN A 141 -17.12 5.10 31.30
CA GLN A 141 -16.92 4.85 32.73
C GLN A 141 -18.12 5.31 33.60
N PRO A 142 -18.63 6.54 33.46
CA PRO A 142 -19.78 6.98 34.26
C PRO A 142 -21.03 6.12 34.04
N PHE A 143 -21.29 5.72 32.78
CA PHE A 143 -22.40 4.85 32.43
C PHE A 143 -22.20 3.44 33.00
N PHE A 144 -20.98 2.89 32.89
CA PHE A 144 -20.66 1.57 33.40
C PHE A 144 -20.82 1.50 34.93
N GLU A 145 -20.32 2.50 35.65
CA GLU A 145 -20.42 2.56 37.12
C GLU A 145 -21.88 2.64 37.62
N GLN A 146 -22.77 3.27 36.84
CA GLN A 146 -24.18 3.45 37.22
C GLN A 146 -25.12 2.35 36.68
N HIS A 147 -24.78 1.74 35.54
CA HIS A 147 -25.69 0.92 34.75
C HIS A 147 -25.03 -0.34 34.16
N SER A 148 -23.96 -0.86 34.78
CA SER A 148 -23.27 -2.07 34.29
C SER A 148 -24.21 -3.28 34.15
N ASP A 149 -25.26 -3.38 34.96
CA ASP A 149 -26.28 -4.43 34.89
C ASP A 149 -27.11 -4.40 33.60
N GLN A 150 -27.20 -3.23 32.93
CA GLN A 150 -27.87 -3.04 31.65
C GLN A 150 -26.99 -3.40 30.45
N ILE A 151 -25.68 -3.61 30.66
CA ILE A 151 -24.75 -4.00 29.60
C ILE A 151 -24.87 -5.49 29.34
N MET A 152 -25.11 -5.86 28.07
CA MET A 152 -25.26 -7.25 27.68
C MET A 152 -23.96 -8.06 27.86
N SER A 153 -24.11 -9.35 28.16
CA SER A 153 -23.01 -10.30 28.10
C SER A 153 -22.69 -10.70 26.65
N PRO A 154 -21.42 -10.94 26.26
CA PRO A 154 -20.19 -10.87 27.07
C PRO A 154 -19.55 -9.47 27.18
N VAL A 155 -20.19 -8.42 26.64
CA VAL A 155 -19.59 -7.07 26.57
C VAL A 155 -19.28 -6.53 27.97
N ARG A 156 -20.20 -6.74 28.92
CA ARG A 156 -19.99 -6.36 30.32
C ARG A 156 -18.75 -7.02 30.90
N GLU A 157 -18.65 -8.35 30.80
CA GLU A 157 -17.54 -9.11 31.37
C GLU A 157 -16.19 -8.68 30.78
N ILE A 158 -16.14 -8.40 29.48
CA ILE A 158 -14.93 -7.91 28.82
C ILE A 158 -14.52 -6.52 29.36
N ILE A 159 -15.47 -5.59 29.48
CA ILE A 159 -15.17 -4.24 29.97
C ILE A 159 -14.76 -4.26 31.46
N THR A 160 -15.35 -5.15 32.28
CA THR A 160 -14.95 -5.34 33.68
C THR A 160 -13.45 -5.67 33.80
N CYS A 161 -12.88 -6.44 32.87
CA CYS A 161 -11.44 -6.78 32.89
C CYS A 161 -10.52 -5.55 32.89
N ALA A 162 -10.99 -4.39 32.40
CA ALA A 162 -10.23 -3.15 32.42
C ALA A 162 -9.81 -2.71 33.83
N GLN A 163 -10.60 -3.02 34.85
CA GLN A 163 -10.34 -2.62 36.24
C GLN A 163 -9.10 -3.32 36.83
N GLY A 164 -8.61 -4.39 36.19
CA GLY A 164 -7.40 -5.10 36.59
C GLY A 164 -6.09 -4.48 36.12
N TYR A 165 -6.12 -3.44 35.26
CA TYR A 165 -4.92 -2.81 34.71
C TYR A 165 -4.61 -1.49 35.43
N GLY A 166 -3.39 -1.37 35.96
CA GLY A 166 -2.85 -0.13 36.47
C GLY A 166 -2.12 0.70 35.41
N ALA A 167 -1.72 1.92 35.77
CA ALA A 167 -0.96 2.79 34.87
C ALA A 167 0.36 2.16 34.39
N ALA A 168 1.05 1.41 35.26
CA ALA A 168 2.28 0.70 34.88
C ALA A 168 2.02 -0.35 33.78
N ASP A 169 0.91 -1.08 33.87
CA ASP A 169 0.52 -2.08 32.86
C ASP A 169 0.20 -1.42 31.52
N VAL A 170 -0.45 -0.26 31.55
CA VAL A 170 -0.70 0.57 30.36
C VAL A 170 0.61 0.93 29.66
N PHE A 171 1.56 1.51 30.38
CA PHE A 171 2.85 1.92 29.79
C PHE A 171 3.68 0.72 29.32
N ASN A 172 3.72 -0.38 30.09
CA ASN A 172 4.38 -1.62 29.68
C ASN A 172 3.75 -2.20 28.41
N GLY A 173 2.42 -2.15 28.28
CA GLY A 173 1.69 -2.50 27.07
C GLY A 173 2.11 -1.64 25.88
N VAL A 174 2.19 -0.32 26.05
CA VAL A 174 2.67 0.62 25.01
C VAL A 174 4.09 0.29 24.56
N TYR A 175 5.01 0.04 25.50
CA TYR A 175 6.39 -0.33 25.18
C TYR A 175 6.47 -1.65 24.42
N ASN A 176 5.69 -2.66 24.84
CA ASN A 176 5.64 -3.94 24.16
C ASN A 176 5.04 -3.81 22.75
N LEU A 177 3.99 -3.00 22.56
CA LEU A 177 3.44 -2.73 21.24
C LEU A 177 4.45 -2.02 20.33
N ARG A 178 5.24 -1.08 20.86
CA ARG A 178 6.31 -0.42 20.09
C ARG A 178 7.37 -1.42 19.63
N ARG A 179 7.77 -2.36 20.50
CA ARG A 179 8.68 -3.46 20.16
C ARG A 179 8.09 -4.33 19.04
N LEU A 180 6.84 -4.75 19.18
CA LEU A 180 6.16 -5.60 18.21
C LEU A 180 5.99 -4.88 16.86
N LYS A 181 5.65 -3.59 16.87
CA LYS A 181 5.61 -2.78 15.66
C LYS A 181 6.96 -2.73 14.97
N HIS A 182 8.05 -2.51 15.71
CA HIS A 182 9.38 -2.50 15.11
C HIS A 182 9.74 -3.84 14.44
N GLN A 183 9.34 -4.97 15.04
CA GLN A 183 9.55 -6.31 14.47
C GLN A 183 8.65 -6.56 13.25
N ALA A 184 7.36 -6.27 13.36
CA ALA A 184 6.39 -6.41 12.26
C ALA A 184 6.78 -5.54 11.07
N ASP A 185 7.25 -4.31 11.32
CA ASP A 185 7.61 -3.38 10.25
C ASP A 185 8.84 -3.84 9.43
N GLN A 186 9.64 -4.79 9.93
CA GLN A 186 10.72 -5.39 9.14
C GLN A 186 10.21 -6.16 7.92
N VAL A 187 8.97 -6.67 7.97
CA VAL A 187 8.38 -7.43 6.87
C VAL A 187 8.18 -6.57 5.62
N TRP A 188 7.84 -5.29 5.79
CA TRP A 188 7.60 -4.36 4.68
C TRP A 188 8.85 -4.07 3.84
N THR A 189 10.03 -4.47 4.29
CA THR A 189 11.26 -4.39 3.47
C THR A 189 11.30 -5.43 2.35
N LYS A 190 10.40 -6.43 2.40
CA LYS A 190 10.37 -7.58 1.50
C LYS A 190 9.08 -7.70 0.70
N VAL A 191 8.03 -6.97 1.08
CA VAL A 191 6.68 -7.10 0.52
C VAL A 191 6.01 -5.75 0.41
N ASP A 192 5.18 -5.59 -0.62
CA ASP A 192 4.39 -4.40 -0.89
C ASP A 192 3.04 -4.45 -0.16
N CYS A 193 2.53 -5.65 0.12
CA CYS A 193 1.34 -5.87 0.93
C CYS A 193 1.37 -7.23 1.64
N LEU A 194 0.50 -7.44 2.62
CA LEU A 194 0.20 -8.76 3.18
C LEU A 194 -1.15 -9.26 2.68
N LEU A 195 -1.27 -10.57 2.59
CA LEU A 195 -2.50 -11.29 2.33
C LEU A 195 -2.78 -12.28 3.48
N THR A 196 -3.94 -12.15 4.12
CA THR A 196 -4.40 -13.11 5.13
C THR A 196 -5.83 -13.56 4.84
N PRO A 197 -6.27 -14.72 5.36
CA PRO A 197 -7.69 -14.96 5.51
C PRO A 197 -8.32 -13.79 6.30
N THR A 198 -9.54 -13.38 5.95
CA THR A 198 -10.22 -12.34 6.75
C THR A 198 -10.62 -12.88 8.11
N ALA A 199 -11.05 -14.15 8.15
CA ALA A 199 -11.31 -14.93 9.35
C ALA A 199 -10.97 -16.41 9.04
N GLY A 200 -10.51 -17.16 10.03
CA GLY A 200 -10.19 -18.58 9.84
C GLY A 200 -11.42 -19.47 9.63
N THR A 201 -12.58 -19.03 10.10
CA THR A 201 -13.84 -19.77 9.99
C THR A 201 -15.03 -18.82 10.15
N LEU A 202 -16.25 -19.37 10.10
CA LEU A 202 -17.49 -18.70 10.42
C LEU A 202 -18.33 -19.62 11.32
N TYR A 203 -19.24 -19.02 12.10
CA TYR A 203 -20.05 -19.74 13.07
C TYR A 203 -21.53 -19.46 12.88
N THR A 204 -22.36 -20.45 13.20
CA THR A 204 -23.80 -20.23 13.32
C THR A 204 -24.09 -19.31 14.51
N ILE A 205 -25.23 -18.63 14.46
CA ILE A 205 -25.71 -17.78 15.57
C ILE A 205 -25.79 -18.60 16.87
N GLU A 206 -26.33 -19.81 16.79
CA GLU A 206 -26.47 -20.72 17.92
C GLU A 206 -25.13 -21.11 18.55
N ALA A 207 -24.11 -21.43 17.74
CA ALA A 207 -22.78 -21.73 18.24
C ALA A 207 -22.14 -20.51 18.92
N MET A 208 -22.28 -19.33 18.31
CA MET A 208 -21.78 -18.07 18.88
C MET A 208 -22.46 -17.75 20.23
N GLN A 209 -23.78 -17.94 20.34
CA GLN A 209 -24.51 -17.72 21.60
C GLN A 209 -24.07 -18.68 22.72
N ARG A 210 -23.69 -19.92 22.37
CA ARG A 210 -23.19 -20.91 23.35
C ARG A 210 -21.78 -20.61 23.85
N ASN A 211 -20.92 -20.02 23.01
CA ASN A 211 -19.53 -19.77 23.37
C ASN A 211 -19.00 -18.44 22.77
N PRO A 212 -19.55 -17.30 23.20
CA PRO A 212 -19.36 -16.03 22.50
C PRO A 212 -17.95 -15.45 22.64
N ILE A 213 -17.24 -15.74 23.73
CA ILE A 213 -15.89 -15.20 23.96
C ILE A 213 -14.86 -15.94 23.10
N GLN A 214 -14.81 -17.27 23.20
CA GLN A 214 -13.80 -18.07 22.49
C GLN A 214 -14.00 -17.99 20.97
N LEU A 215 -15.25 -18.15 20.49
CA LEU A 215 -15.52 -18.15 19.06
C LEU A 215 -15.28 -16.76 18.45
N ASN A 216 -15.60 -15.67 19.16
CA ASN A 216 -15.23 -14.33 18.71
C ASN A 216 -13.71 -14.11 18.66
N ALA A 217 -12.95 -14.70 19.61
CA ALA A 217 -11.48 -14.65 19.57
C ALA A 217 -10.90 -15.34 18.32
N HIS A 218 -11.49 -16.47 17.89
CA HIS A 218 -11.10 -17.11 16.62
C HIS A 218 -11.33 -16.20 15.40
N LEU A 219 -12.44 -15.47 15.37
CA LEU A 219 -12.73 -14.51 14.29
C LEU A 219 -11.75 -13.33 14.28
N GLY A 220 -11.14 -12.99 15.43
CA GLY A 220 -10.18 -11.91 15.58
C GLY A 220 -8.73 -12.24 15.20
N TYR A 221 -8.41 -13.52 14.94
CA TYR A 221 -7.03 -14.01 14.79
C TYR A 221 -6.22 -13.24 13.73
N TYR A 222 -6.83 -12.92 12.58
CA TYR A 222 -6.17 -12.18 11.49
C TYR A 222 -6.48 -10.68 11.48
N THR A 223 -7.25 -10.14 12.42
CA THR A 223 -7.76 -8.75 12.31
C THR A 223 -7.26 -7.78 13.37
N ASN A 224 -6.95 -8.25 14.57
CA ASN A 224 -6.85 -7.36 15.74
C ASN A 224 -5.59 -6.49 15.75
N PHE A 225 -4.56 -6.84 14.97
CA PHE A 225 -3.28 -6.11 14.97
C PHE A 225 -3.31 -4.80 14.16
N MET A 226 -4.17 -4.66 13.15
CA MET A 226 -3.99 -3.65 12.11
C MET A 226 -4.09 -2.20 12.64
N ASN A 227 -5.00 -1.90 13.57
CA ASN A 227 -5.09 -0.55 14.15
C ASN A 227 -4.01 -0.29 15.21
N LEU A 228 -3.62 -1.33 15.95
CA LEU A 228 -2.54 -1.27 16.94
C LEU A 228 -1.20 -0.96 16.25
N LEU A 229 -0.95 -1.59 15.10
CA LEU A 229 0.29 -1.44 14.34
C LEU A 229 0.27 -0.32 13.28
N ASP A 230 -0.84 0.42 13.19
CA ASP A 230 -1.06 1.54 12.25
C ASP A 230 -0.95 1.14 10.77
N TYR A 231 -1.77 0.16 10.38
CA TYR A 231 -1.88 -0.35 9.02
C TYR A 231 -3.26 -0.06 8.43
N CYS A 232 -3.35 0.05 7.10
CA CYS A 232 -4.60 0.08 6.35
C CYS A 232 -4.93 -1.30 5.79
N ALA A 233 -6.21 -1.53 5.47
CA ALA A 233 -6.63 -2.84 4.99
C ALA A 233 -7.90 -2.82 4.15
N VAL A 234 -7.99 -3.75 3.20
CA VAL A 234 -9.19 -3.99 2.39
C VAL A 234 -9.53 -5.47 2.46
N ALA A 235 -10.68 -5.78 3.05
CA ALA A 235 -11.27 -7.12 2.97
C ALA A 235 -12.03 -7.25 1.66
N VAL A 236 -11.77 -8.33 0.92
CA VAL A 236 -12.39 -8.63 -0.38
C VAL A 236 -12.90 -10.07 -0.42
N PRO A 237 -14.00 -10.33 -1.14
CA PRO A 237 -14.48 -11.69 -1.34
C PRO A 237 -13.52 -12.53 -2.19
N ALA A 238 -13.37 -13.81 -1.85
CA ALA A 238 -12.40 -14.71 -2.47
C ALA A 238 -12.95 -16.11 -2.81
N GLY A 239 -14.26 -16.33 -2.66
CA GLY A 239 -14.91 -17.56 -3.07
C GLY A 239 -16.04 -17.96 -2.13
N PHE A 240 -16.50 -19.19 -2.30
CA PHE A 240 -17.57 -19.78 -1.51
C PHE A 240 -17.19 -21.20 -1.10
N GLN A 241 -17.60 -21.57 0.10
CA GLN A 241 -17.59 -22.95 0.56
C GLN A 241 -18.70 -23.74 -0.15
N LYS A 242 -18.64 -25.08 -0.09
CA LYS A 242 -19.65 -25.96 -0.71
C LYS A 242 -21.06 -25.75 -0.17
N ASP A 243 -21.20 -25.30 1.08
CA ASP A 243 -22.48 -24.98 1.70
C ASP A 243 -23.05 -23.61 1.25
N GLY A 244 -22.33 -22.90 0.38
CA GLY A 244 -22.73 -21.59 -0.15
C GLY A 244 -22.31 -20.42 0.73
N MET A 245 -21.59 -20.64 1.83
CA MET A 245 -21.11 -19.54 2.67
C MET A 245 -19.86 -18.89 2.08
N PRO A 246 -19.79 -17.54 2.05
CA PRO A 246 -18.67 -16.84 1.43
C PRO A 246 -17.39 -16.96 2.25
N PHE A 247 -16.27 -16.91 1.55
CA PHE A 247 -14.92 -16.78 2.09
C PHE A 247 -14.30 -15.48 1.58
N GLY A 248 -13.50 -14.84 2.41
CA GLY A 248 -12.85 -13.58 2.06
C GLY A 248 -11.43 -13.50 2.59
N ILE A 249 -10.62 -12.72 1.90
CA ILE A 249 -9.24 -12.41 2.27
C ILE A 249 -9.11 -10.93 2.59
N THR A 250 -8.10 -10.57 3.37
CA THR A 250 -7.80 -9.18 3.66
C THR A 250 -6.41 -8.86 3.15
N LEU A 251 -6.34 -7.83 2.29
CA LEU A 251 -5.10 -7.18 1.90
C LEU A 251 -4.74 -6.16 2.98
N VAL A 252 -3.47 -6.07 3.35
CA VAL A 252 -2.97 -5.17 4.40
C VAL A 252 -1.73 -4.45 3.89
N ALA A 253 -1.61 -3.17 4.19
CA ALA A 253 -0.41 -2.40 3.90
C ALA A 253 -0.13 -1.38 5.01
N THR A 254 1.05 -0.76 4.98
CA THR A 254 1.39 0.34 5.89
C THR A 254 0.41 1.50 5.76
N ALA A 255 0.29 2.32 6.80
CA ALA A 255 -0.45 3.57 6.72
C ALA A 255 -0.11 4.37 5.45
N HIS A 256 -1.13 5.02 4.89
CA HIS A 256 -1.10 5.83 3.66
C HIS A 256 -1.00 5.05 2.33
N GLN A 257 -1.00 3.72 2.35
CA GLN A 257 -1.02 2.88 1.14
C GLN A 257 -2.43 2.54 0.63
N ASP A 258 -3.46 3.18 1.18
CA ASP A 258 -4.87 2.84 0.97
C ASP A 258 -5.29 2.86 -0.50
N GLU A 259 -4.88 3.87 -1.26
CA GLU A 259 -5.29 3.99 -2.67
C GLU A 259 -4.69 2.89 -3.54
N SER A 260 -3.40 2.59 -3.37
CA SER A 260 -2.72 1.48 -4.05
C SER A 260 -3.34 0.13 -3.64
N LEU A 261 -3.66 -0.04 -2.36
CA LEU A 261 -4.29 -1.25 -1.84
C LEU A 261 -5.72 -1.44 -2.38
N LEU A 262 -6.49 -0.36 -2.52
CA LEU A 262 -7.84 -0.37 -3.12
C LEU A 262 -7.79 -0.71 -4.62
N ARG A 263 -6.78 -0.24 -5.36
CA ARG A 263 -6.57 -0.65 -6.77
C ARG A 263 -6.26 -2.14 -6.89
N LEU A 264 -5.37 -2.65 -6.05
CA LEU A 264 -5.08 -4.09 -6.03
C LEU A 264 -6.34 -4.90 -5.68
N ALA A 265 -7.13 -4.42 -4.72
CA ALA A 265 -8.41 -5.03 -4.35
C ALA A 265 -9.42 -5.04 -5.51
N GLU A 266 -9.47 -3.97 -6.31
CA GLU A 266 -10.31 -3.88 -7.52
C GLU A 266 -9.90 -4.92 -8.56
N HIS A 267 -8.61 -5.01 -8.90
CA HIS A 267 -8.12 -6.03 -9.84
C HIS A 267 -8.39 -7.45 -9.35
N LEU A 268 -8.20 -7.69 -8.05
CA LEU A 268 -8.48 -8.99 -7.46
C LEU A 268 -9.96 -9.35 -7.51
N GLN A 269 -10.84 -8.38 -7.21
CA GLN A 269 -12.28 -8.55 -7.31
C GLN A 269 -12.70 -8.90 -8.75
N GLN A 270 -12.15 -8.20 -9.74
CA GLN A 270 -12.37 -8.50 -11.16
C GLN A 270 -11.87 -9.89 -11.55
N ALA A 271 -10.70 -10.29 -11.06
CA ALA A 271 -10.11 -11.58 -11.37
C ALA A 271 -10.86 -12.77 -10.71
N HIS A 272 -11.58 -12.52 -9.61
CA HIS A 272 -12.51 -13.47 -9.01
C HIS A 272 -13.86 -13.51 -9.73
N GLY A 273 -14.37 -12.37 -10.20
CA GLY A 273 -15.62 -12.28 -10.95
C GLY A 273 -16.86 -12.73 -10.17
N LEU A 274 -16.86 -12.57 -8.84
CA LEU A 274 -17.99 -12.94 -7.99
C LEU A 274 -19.13 -11.90 -8.11
N SER A 275 -20.36 -12.32 -7.80
CA SER A 275 -21.50 -11.40 -7.77
C SER A 275 -21.35 -10.32 -6.70
N LEU A 276 -22.06 -9.21 -6.87
CA LEU A 276 -22.12 -8.12 -5.89
C LEU A 276 -22.92 -8.57 -4.66
N GLY A 277 -22.25 -8.94 -3.56
CA GLY A 277 -22.93 -9.46 -2.38
C GLY A 277 -23.76 -10.71 -2.69
N ALA A 278 -24.89 -10.85 -1.99
CA ALA A 278 -25.87 -11.92 -2.21
C ALA A 278 -26.95 -11.55 -3.26
N THR A 279 -26.69 -10.57 -4.13
CA THR A 279 -27.72 -10.02 -5.05
C THR A 279 -27.90 -10.84 -6.33
N GLY A 280 -26.94 -11.69 -6.68
CA GLY A 280 -26.88 -12.37 -7.98
C GLY A 280 -26.51 -11.44 -9.15
N ILE A 281 -26.30 -10.15 -8.90
CA ILE A 281 -25.86 -9.19 -9.92
C ILE A 281 -24.39 -9.45 -10.21
N PRO A 282 -23.98 -9.69 -11.46
CA PRO A 282 -22.57 -9.88 -11.80
C PRO A 282 -21.78 -8.59 -11.56
N LEU A 283 -20.51 -8.73 -11.19
CA LEU A 283 -19.59 -7.60 -11.14
C LEU A 283 -19.50 -6.94 -12.53
N PRO A 284 -19.72 -5.62 -12.64
CA PRO A 284 -19.53 -4.91 -13.91
C PRO A 284 -18.09 -5.05 -14.39
N LEU A 285 -17.93 -5.27 -15.70
CA LEU A 285 -16.61 -5.16 -16.32
C LEU A 285 -16.11 -3.72 -16.18
N PRO A 286 -14.79 -3.51 -16.03
CA PRO A 286 -14.22 -2.17 -16.03
C PRO A 286 -14.65 -1.43 -17.31
N ALA A 287 -14.99 -0.15 -17.20
CA ALA A 287 -15.19 0.68 -18.39
C ALA A 287 -13.91 0.61 -19.24
N SER A 288 -14.04 0.33 -20.54
CA SER A 288 -12.92 0.29 -21.46
C SER A 288 -12.12 1.60 -21.39
N GLU A 289 -10.79 1.50 -21.27
CA GLU A 289 -9.86 2.63 -21.07
C GLU A 289 -9.90 3.72 -22.18
N GLU A 290 -10.70 3.51 -23.23
CA GLU A 290 -10.84 4.35 -24.43
C GLU A 290 -11.41 5.77 -24.15
N GLU A 291 -12.07 6.02 -23.02
CA GLU A 291 -12.76 7.30 -22.77
C GLU A 291 -11.91 8.45 -22.22
N SER A 292 -10.61 8.25 -21.96
CA SER A 292 -9.75 9.33 -21.45
C SER A 292 -8.55 9.59 -22.36
N SER A 293 -8.56 10.78 -22.94
CA SER A 293 -7.57 11.33 -23.89
C SER A 293 -6.21 11.68 -23.28
N ALA A 294 -6.02 11.45 -21.97
CA ALA A 294 -4.75 11.72 -21.30
C ALA A 294 -3.75 10.56 -21.53
N PRO A 295 -2.48 10.85 -21.86
CA PRO A 295 -1.44 9.82 -21.99
C PRO A 295 -1.33 8.91 -20.75
N PRO A 296 -1.05 7.60 -20.90
CA PRO A 296 -1.01 6.62 -19.80
C PRO A 296 -0.13 7.03 -18.61
N ALA A 297 1.01 7.70 -18.89
CA ALA A 297 1.93 8.20 -17.88
C ALA A 297 1.33 9.31 -16.99
N GLN A 298 0.49 10.18 -17.55
CA GLN A 298 -0.21 11.23 -16.79
C GLN A 298 -1.36 10.65 -15.96
N LYS A 299 -2.07 9.63 -16.47
CA LYS A 299 -3.08 8.88 -15.68
C LYS A 299 -2.45 8.19 -14.48
N ARG A 300 -1.34 7.45 -14.70
CA ARG A 300 -0.65 6.71 -13.63
C ARG A 300 -0.18 7.66 -12.54
N ALA A 301 0.43 8.78 -12.91
CA ALA A 301 0.89 9.78 -11.96
C ALA A 301 -0.25 10.47 -11.18
N ALA A 302 -1.35 10.82 -11.85
CA ALA A 302 -2.51 11.43 -11.21
C ALA A 302 -3.24 10.47 -10.26
N GLN A 303 -3.17 9.17 -10.49
CA GLN A 303 -3.83 8.16 -9.67
C GLN A 303 -2.95 7.63 -8.54
N SER A 304 -1.62 7.58 -8.69
CA SER A 304 -0.70 7.04 -7.67
C SER A 304 -0.08 8.12 -6.79
N GLY A 305 -0.19 9.40 -7.14
CA GLY A 305 0.51 10.47 -6.40
C GLY A 305 2.04 10.35 -6.49
N GLN A 306 2.55 9.57 -7.44
CA GLN A 306 3.96 9.32 -7.71
C GLN A 306 4.28 9.68 -9.17
N VAL A 307 5.51 10.06 -9.49
CA VAL A 307 5.93 10.37 -10.86
C VAL A 307 7.20 9.60 -11.22
N ARG A 308 7.17 8.91 -12.37
CA ARG A 308 8.35 8.21 -12.91
C ARG A 308 9.30 9.19 -13.57
N VAL A 309 10.56 9.15 -13.18
CA VAL A 309 11.65 9.98 -13.67
C VAL A 309 12.81 9.09 -14.14
N ALA A 310 13.12 9.13 -15.44
CA ALA A 310 14.31 8.53 -16.02
C ALA A 310 15.52 9.46 -15.83
N VAL A 311 16.57 8.92 -15.21
CA VAL A 311 17.85 9.61 -15.03
C VAL A 311 18.94 8.89 -15.82
N CYS A 312 19.74 9.65 -16.56
CA CYS A 312 20.83 9.14 -17.41
C CYS A 312 22.21 9.65 -17.00
N GLY A 313 22.32 10.51 -15.98
CA GLY A 313 23.51 11.28 -15.66
C GLY A 313 23.95 11.20 -14.20
N ALA A 314 24.35 12.33 -13.62
CA ALA A 314 24.88 12.42 -12.25
C ALA A 314 23.91 11.93 -11.16
N HIS A 315 22.63 11.76 -11.48
CA HIS A 315 21.59 11.23 -10.59
C HIS A 315 21.47 9.70 -10.58
N LEU A 316 22.20 8.97 -11.45
CA LEU A 316 22.22 7.50 -11.42
C LEU A 316 22.72 6.99 -10.06
N SER A 317 22.27 5.81 -9.63
CA SER A 317 22.65 5.18 -8.35
C SER A 317 24.16 5.23 -8.11
N GLY A 318 24.57 5.72 -6.94
CA GLY A 318 25.99 5.84 -6.58
C GLY A 318 26.76 6.98 -7.24
N LEU A 319 26.11 7.83 -8.05
CA LEU A 319 26.71 9.04 -8.61
C LEU A 319 26.39 10.29 -7.76
N PRO A 320 27.14 11.40 -7.93
CA PRO A 320 27.19 12.50 -6.96
C PRO A 320 25.86 13.21 -6.64
N LEU A 321 24.86 13.12 -7.51
CA LEU A 321 23.55 13.79 -7.33
C LEU A 321 22.41 12.80 -7.07
N ASN A 322 22.69 11.52 -6.88
CA ASN A 322 21.64 10.54 -6.56
C ASN A 322 20.94 10.85 -5.23
N ASP A 323 21.63 11.51 -4.30
CA ASP A 323 21.05 11.97 -3.03
C ASP A 323 19.81 12.86 -3.23
N GLN A 324 19.74 13.59 -4.35
CA GLN A 324 18.62 14.47 -4.67
C GLN A 324 17.31 13.70 -4.91
N LEU A 325 17.41 12.44 -5.35
CA LEU A 325 16.28 11.54 -5.50
C LEU A 325 15.96 10.88 -4.16
N THR A 326 16.95 10.30 -3.50
CA THR A 326 16.75 9.50 -2.28
C THR A 326 16.31 10.34 -1.09
N ARG A 327 16.81 11.58 -0.93
CA ARG A 327 16.37 12.51 0.14
C ARG A 327 14.89 12.91 0.00
N ARG A 328 14.33 12.79 -1.19
CA ARG A 328 12.91 13.04 -1.52
C ARG A 328 12.07 11.76 -1.48
N LYS A 329 12.58 10.72 -0.81
CA LYS A 329 11.95 9.39 -0.74
C LYS A 329 11.77 8.75 -2.11
N GLY A 330 12.59 9.12 -3.09
CA GLY A 330 12.56 8.47 -4.39
C GLY A 330 13.01 7.03 -4.29
N HIS A 331 12.32 6.12 -4.96
CA HIS A 331 12.65 4.70 -5.01
C HIS A 331 13.04 4.25 -6.42
N PHE A 332 14.06 3.41 -6.48
CA PHE A 332 14.55 2.82 -7.71
C PHE A 332 13.57 1.75 -8.21
N ILE A 333 13.17 1.84 -9.48
CA ILE A 333 12.27 0.88 -10.12
C ILE A 333 13.06 -0.16 -10.91
N ARG A 334 13.86 0.30 -11.88
CA ARG A 334 14.60 -0.59 -12.79
C ARG A 334 15.70 0.15 -13.57
N ASN A 335 16.67 -0.64 -14.04
CA ASN A 335 17.59 -0.26 -15.11
C ASN A 335 16.97 -0.62 -16.45
N THR A 336 17.08 0.27 -17.43
CA THR A 336 16.63 0.03 -18.81
C THR A 336 17.41 0.94 -19.76
N THR A 337 16.98 1.04 -21.02
CA THR A 337 17.48 2.04 -21.97
C THR A 337 16.34 2.90 -22.51
N THR A 338 16.69 4.05 -23.07
CA THR A 338 15.79 4.80 -23.95
C THR A 338 15.46 3.99 -25.22
N SER A 339 14.47 4.43 -26.00
CA SER A 339 14.39 4.05 -27.42
C SER A 339 15.64 4.51 -28.18
N GLU A 340 15.80 4.05 -29.42
CA GLU A 340 16.97 4.37 -30.27
C GLU A 340 16.89 5.78 -30.92
N ASP A 341 16.03 6.66 -30.41
CA ASP A 341 15.75 7.98 -30.97
C ASP A 341 16.53 9.11 -30.27
N TYR A 342 17.62 8.77 -29.58
CA TYR A 342 18.35 9.70 -28.72
C TYR A 342 19.83 9.78 -29.06
N LYS A 343 20.38 10.98 -28.97
CA LYS A 343 21.81 11.22 -28.88
C LYS A 343 22.19 11.65 -27.47
N PHE A 344 23.43 11.32 -27.12
CA PHE A 344 23.95 11.52 -25.78
C PHE A 344 25.27 12.27 -25.83
N TYR A 345 25.39 13.33 -25.03
CA TYR A 345 26.50 14.27 -25.10
C TYR A 345 27.12 14.47 -23.73
N ALA A 346 28.44 14.59 -23.65
CA ALA A 346 29.11 15.07 -22.45
C ALA A 346 29.14 16.60 -22.49
N LEU A 347 28.40 17.25 -21.58
CA LEU A 347 28.29 18.71 -21.57
C LEU A 347 29.56 19.34 -20.98
N PRO A 348 30.02 20.48 -21.53
CA PRO A 348 31.11 21.24 -20.94
C PRO A 348 30.69 21.84 -19.59
N GLY A 349 31.61 21.91 -18.63
CA GLY A 349 31.37 22.54 -17.34
C GLY A 349 32.14 21.89 -16.19
N ASP A 350 32.15 22.58 -15.05
CA ASP A 350 32.79 22.11 -13.83
C ASP A 350 32.01 20.95 -13.18
N PRO A 351 32.68 20.13 -12.34
CA PRO A 351 32.02 19.09 -11.58
C PRO A 351 30.83 19.58 -10.73
N PRO A 352 29.76 18.77 -10.57
CA PRO A 352 29.60 17.44 -11.14
C PRO A 352 29.33 17.52 -12.64
N HIS A 353 30.15 16.80 -13.43
CA HIS A 353 29.99 16.70 -14.88
C HIS A 353 28.67 15.99 -15.21
N ARG A 354 28.04 16.41 -16.31
CA ARG A 354 26.68 15.98 -16.64
C ARG A 354 26.58 15.65 -18.12
N PRO A 355 25.78 14.63 -18.46
CA PRO A 355 25.43 14.42 -19.84
C PRO A 355 24.20 15.23 -20.24
N GLY A 356 24.03 15.43 -21.54
CA GLY A 356 22.82 15.93 -22.16
C GLY A 356 22.21 14.87 -23.06
N LEU A 357 20.92 14.59 -22.86
CA LEU A 357 20.13 13.69 -23.70
C LEU A 357 19.28 14.53 -24.66
N VAL A 358 19.41 14.28 -25.97
CA VAL A 358 18.70 15.02 -27.02
C VAL A 358 17.98 14.05 -27.93
N ARG A 359 16.67 14.23 -28.11
CA ARG A 359 15.89 13.44 -29.07
C ARG A 359 16.25 13.87 -30.50
N VAL A 360 16.42 12.91 -31.39
CA VAL A 360 16.75 13.14 -32.80
C VAL A 360 15.73 12.51 -33.73
N ASP A 361 15.38 13.22 -34.80
CA ASP A 361 14.44 12.72 -35.81
C ASP A 361 15.19 11.89 -36.89
N GLY A 362 14.66 10.69 -37.16
CA GLY A 362 15.07 9.82 -38.26
C GLY A 362 15.64 8.47 -37.83
N LYS A 363 15.12 7.37 -38.41
CA LYS A 363 15.57 6.00 -38.12
C LYS A 363 17.09 5.87 -38.30
N GLY A 364 17.76 5.31 -37.30
CA GLY A 364 19.19 5.02 -37.31
C GLY A 364 20.11 6.22 -37.00
N ARG A 365 19.58 7.35 -36.51
CA ARG A 365 20.38 8.53 -36.14
C ARG A 365 20.63 8.69 -34.64
N GLY A 366 19.94 7.91 -33.82
CA GLY A 366 20.14 7.85 -32.37
C GLY A 366 20.71 6.51 -31.91
N ALA A 367 20.77 6.33 -30.60
CA ALA A 367 21.21 5.14 -29.90
C ALA A 367 20.33 4.93 -28.66
N ALA A 368 20.24 3.68 -28.21
CA ALA A 368 19.65 3.35 -26.91
C ALA A 368 20.63 3.76 -25.80
N ILE A 369 20.17 4.61 -24.87
CA ILE A 369 20.99 5.14 -23.78
C ILE A 369 20.52 4.57 -22.44
N GLU A 370 21.45 4.05 -21.64
CA GLU A 370 21.21 3.55 -20.28
C GLU A 370 20.57 4.62 -19.40
N VAL A 371 19.46 4.24 -18.77
CA VAL A 371 18.74 5.04 -17.79
C VAL A 371 18.38 4.20 -16.57
N GLU A 372 18.27 4.87 -15.43
CA GLU A 372 17.55 4.36 -14.27
C GLU A 372 16.19 5.03 -14.20
N VAL A 373 15.14 4.22 -14.03
CA VAL A 373 13.80 4.74 -13.76
C VAL A 373 13.60 4.76 -12.25
N TRP A 374 13.29 5.94 -11.74
CA TRP A 374 12.96 6.19 -10.34
C TRP A 374 11.52 6.68 -10.23
N GLU A 375 10.86 6.43 -9.10
CA GLU A 375 9.60 7.06 -8.75
C GLU A 375 9.84 8.07 -7.64
N LEU A 376 9.21 9.25 -7.76
CA LEU A 376 9.24 10.30 -6.75
C LEU A 376 7.82 10.70 -6.35
N PRO A 377 7.57 11.01 -5.07
CA PRO A 377 6.30 11.57 -4.65
C PRO A 377 5.96 12.83 -5.45
N MET A 378 4.75 12.91 -5.98
CA MET A 378 4.33 14.01 -6.87
C MET A 378 4.45 15.39 -6.21
N HIS A 379 4.28 15.47 -4.88
CA HIS A 379 4.46 16.70 -4.11
C HIS A 379 5.93 17.14 -3.97
N GLU A 380 6.89 16.22 -4.12
CA GLU A 380 8.33 16.51 -4.10
C GLU A 380 8.88 16.84 -5.50
N PHE A 381 8.14 16.56 -6.56
CA PHE A 381 8.63 16.71 -7.93
C PHE A 381 8.99 18.17 -8.27
N GLY A 382 8.21 19.14 -7.80
CA GLY A 382 8.52 20.56 -8.00
C GLY A 382 9.84 20.97 -7.35
N SER A 383 10.11 20.48 -6.13
CA SER A 383 11.37 20.76 -5.43
C SER A 383 12.56 20.07 -6.12
N PHE A 384 12.35 18.92 -6.75
CA PHE A 384 13.36 18.24 -7.55
C PHE A 384 13.69 19.00 -8.85
N VAL A 385 12.67 19.44 -9.61
CA VAL A 385 12.86 20.18 -10.86
C VAL A 385 13.55 21.52 -10.63
N ALA A 386 13.26 22.20 -9.50
CA ALA A 386 13.90 23.46 -9.15
C ALA A 386 15.43 23.36 -8.97
N ASP A 387 15.96 22.17 -8.65
CA ASP A 387 17.40 21.93 -8.49
C ASP A 387 18.13 21.66 -9.82
N ILE A 388 17.42 21.67 -10.96
CA ILE A 388 17.97 21.35 -12.28
C ILE A 388 18.35 22.64 -13.00
N PRO A 389 19.65 22.98 -13.10
CA PRO A 389 20.07 24.20 -13.77
C PRO A 389 20.08 24.04 -15.30
N PRO A 390 19.97 25.15 -16.05
CA PRO A 390 20.28 25.16 -17.47
C PRO A 390 21.67 24.56 -17.73
N PRO A 391 21.87 23.86 -18.86
CA PRO A 391 20.96 23.68 -19.99
C PRO A 391 20.07 22.42 -19.89
N LEU A 392 19.94 21.85 -18.70
CA LEU A 392 19.14 20.66 -18.48
C LEU A 392 17.70 21.04 -18.17
N GLY A 393 16.78 20.15 -18.53
CA GLY A 393 15.37 20.26 -18.18
C GLY A 393 14.74 18.89 -18.04
N ILE A 394 13.52 18.86 -17.51
CA ILE A 394 12.70 17.66 -17.48
C ILE A 394 11.66 17.73 -18.59
N GLY A 395 11.64 16.71 -19.44
CA GLY A 395 10.62 16.51 -20.44
C GLY A 395 10.23 15.04 -20.53
N THR A 396 9.61 14.65 -21.65
CA THR A 396 9.17 13.25 -21.84
C THR A 396 10.24 12.44 -22.56
N VAL A 397 10.64 11.32 -21.95
CA VAL A 397 11.60 10.35 -22.49
C VAL A 397 10.87 9.07 -22.88
N SER A 398 11.21 8.51 -24.04
CA SER A 398 10.71 7.20 -24.49
C SER A 398 11.71 6.12 -24.11
N LEU A 399 11.24 5.07 -23.45
CA LEU A 399 12.02 3.89 -23.05
C LEU A 399 11.98 2.82 -24.15
N ALA A 400 12.88 1.83 -24.05
CA ALA A 400 13.03 0.78 -25.05
C ALA A 400 11.80 -0.13 -25.21
N ASP A 401 10.96 -0.22 -24.19
CA ASP A 401 9.68 -0.94 -24.20
C ASP A 401 8.50 -0.07 -24.69
N GLY A 402 8.78 1.17 -25.12
CA GLY A 402 7.77 2.13 -25.57
C GLY A 402 7.09 2.91 -24.44
N GLU A 403 7.44 2.67 -23.17
CA GLU A 403 6.92 3.46 -22.06
C GLU A 403 7.41 4.92 -22.16
N LEU A 404 6.52 5.88 -21.92
CA LEU A 404 6.84 7.30 -21.83
C LEU A 404 6.93 7.72 -20.36
N VAL A 405 8.05 8.31 -19.95
CA VAL A 405 8.28 8.78 -18.56
C VAL A 405 8.80 10.21 -18.54
N GLN A 406 8.73 10.90 -17.40
CA GLN A 406 9.50 12.14 -17.25
C GLN A 406 10.99 11.81 -17.23
N GLY A 407 11.85 12.69 -17.70
CA GLY A 407 13.28 12.44 -17.65
C GLY A 407 14.12 13.62 -18.10
N PHE A 408 15.42 13.53 -17.85
CA PHE A 408 16.37 14.56 -18.23
C PHE A 408 16.49 14.67 -19.74
N LEU A 409 16.28 15.88 -20.24
CA LEU A 409 16.61 16.32 -21.59
C LEU A 409 17.57 17.51 -21.51
N CYS A 410 18.20 17.82 -22.63
CA CYS A 410 19.09 18.95 -22.77
C CYS A 410 18.65 19.86 -23.91
N GLU A 411 18.73 21.17 -23.68
CA GLU A 411 18.49 22.17 -24.71
C GLU A 411 19.50 22.04 -25.85
N HIS A 412 19.02 22.15 -27.09
CA HIS A 412 19.85 21.85 -28.27
C HIS A 412 21.09 22.74 -28.40
N TYR A 413 21.05 24.00 -27.95
CA TYR A 413 22.20 24.91 -28.05
C TYR A 413 23.41 24.41 -27.25
N ALA A 414 23.19 23.67 -26.17
CA ALA A 414 24.25 23.21 -25.29
C ALA A 414 25.04 22.02 -25.87
N VAL A 415 24.50 21.34 -26.87
CA VAL A 415 25.16 20.19 -27.49
C VAL A 415 25.94 20.51 -28.77
N VAL A 416 25.89 21.76 -29.25
CA VAL A 416 26.57 22.19 -30.48
C VAL A 416 28.08 21.95 -30.42
N ASN A 417 28.70 22.21 -29.26
CA ASN A 417 30.13 22.02 -29.01
C ASN A 417 30.41 20.88 -27.99
N ALA A 418 29.40 20.09 -27.65
CA ALA A 418 29.55 19.00 -26.70
C ALA A 418 30.09 17.74 -27.40
N VAL A 419 30.78 16.89 -26.66
CA VAL A 419 31.30 15.62 -27.20
C VAL A 419 30.15 14.64 -27.34
N ASP A 420 29.89 14.15 -28.56
CA ASP A 420 28.92 13.07 -28.80
C ASP A 420 29.49 11.77 -28.21
N ILE A 421 28.85 11.31 -27.13
CA ILE A 421 29.18 10.11 -26.37
C ILE A 421 28.18 8.98 -26.59
N SER A 422 27.31 9.09 -27.61
CA SER A 422 26.26 8.09 -27.89
C SER A 422 26.82 6.67 -28.06
N ARG A 423 28.04 6.54 -28.61
CA ARG A 423 28.74 5.25 -28.77
C ARG A 423 29.02 4.49 -27.48
N PHE A 424 28.99 5.16 -26.32
CA PHE A 424 29.20 4.53 -25.03
C PHE A 424 27.92 3.93 -24.44
N GLY A 425 26.76 4.25 -25.02
CA GLY A 425 25.46 3.72 -24.60
C GLY A 425 25.02 4.16 -23.20
N GLY A 426 25.80 4.95 -22.46
CA GLY A 426 25.46 5.34 -21.08
C GLY A 426 26.56 6.13 -20.39
N TRP A 427 26.19 6.86 -19.34
CA TRP A 427 27.09 7.77 -18.63
C TRP A 427 28.17 7.04 -17.83
N ARG A 428 27.83 5.94 -17.17
CA ARG A 428 28.79 5.11 -16.43
C ARG A 428 29.87 4.54 -17.35
N SER A 429 29.49 4.08 -18.54
CA SER A 429 30.41 3.56 -19.55
C SER A 429 31.39 4.63 -20.04
N TYR A 430 30.91 5.86 -20.22
CA TYR A 430 31.76 7.01 -20.55
C TYR A 430 32.73 7.38 -19.41
N LEU A 431 32.27 7.42 -18.16
CA LEU A 431 33.12 7.75 -17.00
C LEU A 431 34.23 6.72 -16.73
N LYS A 432 34.08 5.49 -17.21
CA LYS A 432 35.11 4.43 -17.12
C LYS A 432 36.22 4.58 -18.16
N GLN A 433 36.09 5.50 -19.12
CA GLN A 433 37.18 5.81 -20.05
C GLN A 433 38.38 6.31 -19.23
N PRO A 434 39.61 5.84 -19.52
CA PRO A 434 40.78 6.50 -18.98
C PRO A 434 40.73 7.97 -19.42
N ALA A 435 41.00 8.89 -18.49
CA ALA A 435 41.16 10.30 -18.82
C ALA A 435 42.30 10.40 -19.84
N ASN A 436 41.97 10.49 -21.12
CA ASN A 436 42.97 10.65 -22.16
C ASN A 436 43.65 12.01 -21.93
N SER A 437 44.97 11.93 -21.97
CA SER A 437 45.98 12.97 -21.76
C SER A 437 45.82 14.19 -22.66
#